data_AF-A0A2H0CPY0-F1
#
_entry.id   AF-A0A2H0CPY0-F1
#
_cell.length_a   1.000
_cell.length_b   1.000
_cell.length_c   1.000
_cell.angle_alpha   90.00
_cell.angle_beta   90.00
_cell.angle_gamma   90.00
#
_symmetry.space_group_name_H-M   'P 1'
#
loop_
_entity.id
_entity.type
_entity.pdbx_description
1 polymer ?
#
loop_
_entity_poly.entity_id
_entity_poly.type
_entity_poly.pdbx_seq_one_letter_code
_entity_poly.pdbx_strand_id
1 'polypeptide(L)'
;MSILAKNLKTIRKELGCTQSVMSEILKVGFRTFVRYEAGARDAPVSVLVKIARLGNISLEQLLTSEIDKNDIAPLQRVAKSSSSTEVSVVDFKEGLVEFNDPPRQEIITLDNGERKMLTLFRKMGPHFQKDCLSNLGKIVGAGRNTENFLDKVGNERPGDKKKEESPGEPAKNAISQPKAKRKPGRKKLDKKALQEKIDKLKMLTRSINKTTVR
;
A
#
# COMPACT_ATOMS: atom_id res chain seq x y z
N MET A 1 8.87 19.78 -1.01
CA MET A 1 7.96 19.06 -0.09
C MET A 1 8.82 18.47 1.01
N SER A 2 8.54 18.82 2.28
CA SER A 2 9.28 18.26 3.42
C SER A 2 9.04 16.75 3.56
N ILE A 3 9.96 16.03 4.21
CA ILE A 3 9.86 14.60 4.51
C ILE A 3 8.56 14.31 5.23
N LEU A 4 8.25 15.10 6.26
CA LEU A 4 6.99 15.04 7.00
C LEU A 4 5.77 15.13 6.07
N ALA A 5 5.70 16.14 5.20
CA ALA A 5 4.56 16.33 4.30
C ALA A 5 4.36 15.14 3.35
N LYS A 6 5.45 14.55 2.84
CA LYS A 6 5.40 13.32 2.05
C LYS A 6 4.86 12.15 2.88
N ASN A 7 5.38 11.95 4.09
CA ASN A 7 5.00 10.88 4.99
C ASN A 7 3.52 10.94 5.38
N LEU A 8 3.01 12.13 5.72
CA LEU A 8 1.58 12.36 6.00
C LEU A 8 0.71 11.89 4.84
N LYS A 9 1.11 12.24 3.61
CA LYS A 9 0.41 11.87 2.39
C LYS A 9 0.48 10.37 2.11
N THR A 10 1.62 9.72 2.39
CA THR A 10 1.77 8.26 2.25
C THR A 10 0.85 7.54 3.23
N ILE A 11 0.89 7.91 4.51
CA ILE A 11 0.03 7.32 5.55
C ILE A 11 -1.45 7.45 5.18
N ARG A 12 -1.90 8.64 4.77
CA ARG A 12 -3.30 8.81 4.35
C ARG A 12 -3.70 7.90 3.20
N LYS A 13 -2.84 7.76 2.19
CA LYS A 13 -3.11 6.93 1.01
C LYS A 13 -3.17 5.44 1.36
N GLU A 14 -2.26 4.97 2.20
CA GLU A 14 -2.26 3.58 2.65
C GLU A 14 -3.47 3.25 3.52
N LEU A 15 -3.96 4.22 4.31
CA LEU A 15 -5.22 4.10 5.03
C LEU A 15 -6.47 4.23 4.13
N GLY A 16 -6.30 4.48 2.82
CA GLY A 16 -7.42 4.66 1.89
C GLY A 16 -8.29 5.88 2.16
N CYS A 17 -7.82 6.84 2.96
CA CYS A 17 -8.62 7.96 3.43
C CYS A 17 -8.55 9.17 2.46
N THR A 18 -9.67 9.88 2.31
CA THR A 18 -9.67 11.20 1.66
C THR A 18 -9.11 12.25 2.61
N GLN A 19 -8.71 13.41 2.07
CA GLN A 19 -8.22 14.53 2.90
C GLN A 19 -9.29 15.05 3.86
N SER A 20 -10.58 14.97 3.49
CA SER A 20 -11.70 15.34 4.36
C SER A 20 -11.84 14.38 5.54
N VAL A 21 -11.91 13.07 5.27
CA VAL A 21 -12.05 12.03 6.29
C VAL A 21 -10.85 12.07 7.25
N MET A 22 -9.63 12.20 6.73
CA MET A 22 -8.45 12.31 7.58
C MET A 22 -8.50 13.56 8.48
N SER A 23 -8.98 14.70 7.96
CA SER A 23 -9.12 15.92 8.74
C SER A 23 -10.15 15.78 9.88
N GLU A 24 -11.24 15.06 9.65
CA GLU A 24 -12.26 14.74 10.65
C GLU A 24 -11.69 13.82 11.75
N ILE A 25 -10.98 12.75 11.36
CA ILE A 25 -10.33 11.83 12.30
C ILE A 25 -9.34 12.57 13.21
N LEU A 26 -8.55 13.48 12.62
CA LEU A 26 -7.54 14.25 13.36
C LEU A 26 -8.13 15.40 14.18
N LYS A 27 -9.40 15.75 13.95
CA LYS A 27 -10.09 16.94 14.48
C LYS A 27 -9.36 18.22 14.10
N VAL A 28 -8.98 18.33 12.83
CA VAL A 28 -8.29 19.50 12.25
C VAL A 28 -9.13 20.03 11.09
N GLY A 29 -9.18 21.35 10.90
CA GLY A 29 -9.88 21.93 9.75
C GLY A 29 -9.31 21.42 8.43
N PHE A 30 -10.20 21.13 7.46
CA PHE A 30 -9.82 20.56 6.15
C PHE A 30 -8.67 21.32 5.46
N ARG A 31 -8.80 22.65 5.34
CA ARG A 31 -7.76 23.50 4.72
C ARG A 31 -6.43 23.42 5.46
N THR A 32 -6.47 23.27 6.76
CA THR A 32 -5.28 23.15 7.60
C THR A 32 -4.57 21.83 7.34
N PHE A 33 -5.30 20.71 7.26
CA PHE A 33 -4.73 19.42 6.90
C PHE A 33 -4.13 19.42 5.49
N VAL A 34 -4.82 20.04 4.51
CA VAL A 34 -4.28 20.20 3.15
C VAL A 34 -2.94 20.97 3.15
N ARG A 35 -2.81 22.01 3.98
CA ARG A 35 -1.55 22.77 4.11
C ARG A 35 -0.44 21.93 4.76
N TYR A 36 -0.77 21.04 5.69
CA TYR A 36 0.19 20.09 6.26
C TYR A 36 0.73 19.13 5.18
N GLU A 37 -0.15 18.54 4.36
CA GLU A 37 0.28 17.66 3.26
C GLU A 37 1.06 18.39 2.16
N ALA A 38 0.81 19.68 1.97
CA ALA A 38 1.56 20.51 1.03
C ALA A 38 2.94 20.93 1.59
N GLY A 39 3.17 20.81 2.90
CA GLY A 39 4.34 21.36 3.59
C GLY A 39 4.34 22.88 3.67
N ALA A 40 3.16 23.51 3.53
CA ALA A 40 3.01 24.96 3.64
C ALA A 40 2.86 25.44 5.09
N ARG A 41 2.59 24.50 6.01
CA ARG A 41 2.47 24.74 7.45
C ARG A 41 2.91 23.49 8.20
N ASP A 42 3.58 23.67 9.33
CA ASP A 42 3.94 22.57 10.21
C ASP A 42 2.75 22.15 11.07
N ALA A 43 2.63 20.83 11.27
CA ALA A 43 1.60 20.25 12.11
C ALA A 43 2.02 20.32 13.58
N PRO A 44 1.09 20.65 14.51
CA PRO A 44 1.41 20.61 15.93
C PRO A 44 1.68 19.18 16.38
N VAL A 45 2.48 19.02 17.43
CA VAL A 45 2.89 17.72 17.98
C VAL A 45 1.69 16.82 18.29
N SER A 46 0.59 17.39 18.79
CA SER A 46 -0.65 16.64 19.07
C SER A 46 -1.25 15.97 17.84
N VAL A 47 -1.10 16.56 16.66
CA VAL A 47 -1.57 15.98 15.38
C VAL A 47 -0.58 14.94 14.89
N LEU A 48 0.73 15.19 15.02
CA LEU A 48 1.78 14.24 14.65
C LEU A 48 1.64 12.91 15.41
N VAL A 49 1.43 12.97 16.73
CA VAL A 49 1.21 11.79 17.57
C VAL A 49 -0.01 10.99 17.12
N LYS A 50 -1.11 11.66 16.75
CA LYS A 50 -2.31 10.97 16.25
C LYS A 50 -2.03 10.25 14.94
N ILE A 51 -1.33 10.89 14.02
CA ILE A 51 -1.02 10.30 12.71
C ILE A 51 -0.05 9.13 12.86
N ALA A 52 0.97 9.26 13.72
CA ALA A 52 1.90 8.18 14.04
C ALA A 52 1.15 6.95 14.57
N ARG A 53 0.21 7.14 15.50
CA ARG A 53 -0.64 6.07 16.04
C ARG A 53 -1.56 5.45 14.98
N LEU A 54 -2.14 6.26 14.09
CA LEU A 54 -2.99 5.77 13.00
C LEU A 54 -2.20 4.95 11.97
N GLY A 55 -0.96 5.34 11.68
CA GLY A 55 -0.06 4.63 10.79
C GLY A 55 0.67 3.45 11.44
N ASN A 56 0.52 3.25 12.76
CA ASN A 56 1.31 2.32 13.57
C ASN A 56 2.83 2.47 13.38
N ILE A 57 3.31 3.71 13.34
CA ILE A 57 4.72 4.06 13.13
C ILE A 57 5.21 4.93 14.29
N SER A 58 6.50 4.87 14.61
CA SER A 58 7.09 5.72 15.65
C SER A 58 7.10 7.20 15.22
N LEU A 59 7.01 8.11 16.19
CA LEU A 59 7.05 9.54 15.89
C LEU A 59 8.38 9.98 15.29
N GLU A 60 9.49 9.36 15.73
CA GLU A 60 10.82 9.58 15.17
C GLU A 60 10.88 9.17 13.71
N GLN A 61 10.43 7.97 13.37
CA GLN A 61 10.43 7.49 11.98
C GLN A 61 9.54 8.37 11.08
N LEU A 62 8.44 8.90 11.61
CA LEU A 62 7.59 9.86 10.89
C LEU A 62 8.32 11.16 10.51
N LEU A 63 9.30 11.58 11.29
CA LEU A 63 10.00 12.85 11.14
C LEU A 63 11.35 12.72 10.43
N THR A 64 12.06 11.62 10.66
CA THR A 64 13.47 11.46 10.26
C THR A 64 13.63 10.80 8.89
N SER A 65 12.77 9.85 8.54
CA SER A 65 12.96 8.99 7.36
C SER A 65 11.76 9.03 6.41
N GLU A 66 11.97 8.82 5.12
CA GLU A 66 10.86 8.64 4.18
C GLU A 66 10.16 7.30 4.45
N ILE A 67 8.84 7.34 4.60
CA ILE A 67 8.03 6.15 4.88
C ILE A 67 7.57 5.54 3.55
N ASP A 68 7.84 4.25 3.37
CA ASP A 68 7.33 3.49 2.25
C ASP A 68 5.94 2.92 2.54
N LYS A 69 5.22 2.61 1.47
CA LYS A 69 3.91 1.94 1.54
C LYS A 69 3.95 0.63 2.34
N ASN A 70 5.08 -0.06 2.28
CA ASN A 70 5.27 -1.35 2.94
C ASN A 70 5.61 -1.23 4.43
N ASP A 71 5.86 -0.03 4.93
CA ASP A 71 6.11 0.19 6.36
C ASP A 71 4.81 0.45 7.13
N ILE A 72 3.72 0.74 6.41
CA ILE A 72 2.41 0.99 6.99
C ILE A 72 1.63 -0.32 6.97
N ALA A 73 1.50 -0.92 8.15
CA ALA A 73 0.68 -2.10 8.35
C ALA A 73 -0.79 -1.69 8.55
N PRO A 74 -1.76 -2.36 7.89
CA PRO A 74 -3.16 -2.13 8.18
C PRO A 74 -3.43 -2.47 9.65
N LEU A 75 -4.03 -1.52 10.39
CA LEU A 75 -4.44 -1.73 11.78
C LEU A 75 -5.41 -2.91 11.83
N GLN A 76 -4.99 -4.05 12.37
CA GLN A 76 -5.94 -5.05 12.82
C GLN A 76 -6.70 -4.44 14.00
N ARG A 77 -8.04 -4.50 13.94
CA ARG A 77 -8.91 -4.02 15.01
C ARG A 77 -8.58 -4.82 16.26
N VAL A 78 -7.80 -4.22 17.17
CA VAL A 78 -7.49 -4.84 18.47
C VAL A 78 -8.79 -4.78 19.25
N ALA A 79 -9.52 -5.91 19.29
CA ALA A 79 -10.52 -6.09 20.31
C ALA A 79 -9.81 -5.89 21.64
N LYS A 80 -10.30 -4.94 22.44
CA LYS A 80 -9.75 -4.58 23.74
C LYS A 80 -10.04 -5.75 24.69
N SER A 81 -9.25 -6.83 24.57
CA SER A 81 -9.34 -7.98 25.46
C SER A 81 -8.76 -7.55 26.80
N SER A 82 -9.62 -7.56 27.81
CA SER A 82 -9.38 -7.10 29.17
C SER A 82 -8.64 -8.13 30.05
N SER A 83 -7.84 -9.03 29.46
CA SER A 83 -7.04 -9.98 30.23
C SER A 83 -5.70 -9.34 30.57
N SER A 84 -5.46 -9.09 31.87
CA SER A 84 -4.13 -8.69 32.33
C SER A 84 -3.18 -9.85 32.10
N THR A 85 -2.15 -9.64 31.29
CA THR A 85 -1.10 -10.63 31.13
C THR A 85 -0.27 -10.67 32.41
N GLU A 86 -0.16 -11.85 33.03
CA GLU A 86 0.76 -12.07 34.14
C GLU A 86 2.09 -12.61 33.61
N VAL A 87 3.21 -12.13 34.15
CA VAL A 87 4.54 -12.58 33.74
C VAL A 87 4.87 -13.87 34.47
N SER A 88 5.20 -14.93 33.73
CA SER A 88 5.48 -16.26 34.32
C SER A 88 6.95 -16.39 34.69
N VAL A 89 7.84 -16.05 33.78
CA VAL A 89 9.29 -16.20 33.94
C VAL A 89 9.99 -14.99 33.37
N VAL A 90 10.99 -14.47 34.11
CA VAL A 90 11.89 -13.43 33.64
C VAL A 90 13.33 -13.89 33.90
N ASP A 91 14.07 -14.16 32.84
CA ASP A 91 15.52 -14.37 32.94
C ASP A 91 16.28 -13.31 32.14
N PHE A 92 16.88 -12.36 32.86
CA PHE A 92 17.63 -11.27 32.26
C PHE A 92 19.01 -11.68 31.74
N LYS A 93 19.55 -12.82 32.16
CA LYS A 93 20.84 -13.30 31.65
C LYS A 93 20.70 -13.90 30.26
N GLU A 94 19.58 -14.59 30.02
CA GLU A 94 19.26 -15.22 28.74
C GLU A 94 18.37 -14.33 27.85
N GLY A 95 17.79 -13.26 28.41
CA GLY A 95 16.93 -12.33 27.66
C GLY A 95 15.53 -12.89 27.39
N LEU A 96 15.07 -13.84 28.21
CA LEU A 96 13.78 -14.51 28.06
C LEU A 96 12.73 -13.90 29.00
N VAL A 97 11.59 -13.53 28.44
CA VAL A 97 10.40 -13.13 29.22
C VAL A 97 9.23 -13.97 28.73
N GLU A 98 8.70 -14.81 29.61
CA GLU A 98 7.52 -15.61 29.36
C GLU A 98 6.31 -15.00 30.05
N PHE A 99 5.18 -15.06 29.37
CA PHE A 99 3.91 -14.53 29.84
C PHE A 99 2.91 -15.69 29.97
N ASN A 100 2.18 -15.73 31.08
CA ASN A 100 1.05 -16.64 31.25
C ASN A 100 -0.12 -16.13 30.42
N ASP A 101 -0.69 -17.02 29.59
CA ASP A 101 -1.88 -16.78 28.77
C ASP A 101 -1.91 -15.38 28.13
N PRO A 102 -0.89 -15.03 27.32
CA PRO A 102 -0.86 -13.71 26.71
C PRO A 102 -2.10 -13.52 25.84
N PRO A 103 -2.76 -12.35 25.90
CA PRO A 103 -3.90 -12.05 25.05
C PRO A 103 -3.56 -12.21 23.57
N ARG A 104 -2.26 -12.10 23.24
CA ARG A 104 -1.69 -12.30 21.90
C ARG A 104 -0.27 -12.85 22.02
N GLN A 105 0.01 -13.95 21.32
CA GLN A 105 1.38 -14.30 20.95
C GLN A 105 1.71 -13.58 19.65
N GLU A 106 2.57 -12.57 19.71
CA GLU A 106 3.04 -11.83 18.54
C GLU A 106 4.51 -12.18 18.29
N ILE A 107 4.82 -12.57 17.06
CA ILE A 107 6.20 -12.78 16.61
C ILE A 107 6.76 -11.41 16.22
N ILE A 108 7.96 -11.11 16.71
CA ILE A 108 8.69 -9.89 16.37
C ILE A 108 9.47 -10.15 15.08
N THR A 109 9.35 -9.25 14.10
CA THR A 109 10.26 -9.25 12.94
C THR A 109 11.55 -8.54 13.32
N LEU A 110 12.68 -9.19 13.10
CA LEU A 110 13.99 -8.59 13.35
C LEU A 110 14.43 -7.78 12.12
N ASP A 111 14.12 -8.29 10.93
CA ASP A 111 14.61 -7.71 9.67
C ASP A 111 13.55 -6.89 8.92
N ASN A 112 14.03 -5.86 8.23
CA ASN A 112 13.21 -5.07 7.31
C ASN A 112 12.61 -5.93 6.17
N GLY A 113 13.30 -6.99 5.76
CA GLY A 113 12.80 -7.95 4.78
C GLY A 113 11.59 -8.72 5.29
N GLU A 114 11.69 -9.27 6.50
CA GLU A 114 10.60 -9.97 7.19
C GLU A 114 9.39 -9.05 7.38
N ARG A 115 9.63 -7.82 7.84
CA ARG A 115 8.57 -6.82 8.03
C ARG A 115 7.81 -6.53 6.73
N LYS A 116 8.54 -6.38 5.61
CA LYS A 116 7.94 -6.16 4.30
C LYS A 116 7.12 -7.38 3.86
N MET A 117 7.65 -8.59 4.02
CA MET A 117 6.94 -9.82 3.68
C MET A 117 5.65 -9.98 4.49
N LEU A 118 5.70 -9.79 5.80
CA LEU A 118 4.50 -9.84 6.65
C LEU A 118 3.50 -8.74 6.30
N THR A 119 3.97 -7.54 5.97
CA THR A 119 3.07 -6.44 5.58
C THR A 119 2.36 -6.75 4.27
N LEU A 120 3.07 -7.30 3.28
CA LEU A 120 2.47 -7.77 2.04
C LEU A 120 1.43 -8.86 2.31
N PHE A 121 1.79 -9.87 3.09
CA PHE A 121 0.87 -10.95 3.48
C PHE A 121 -0.40 -10.39 4.14
N ARG A 122 -0.27 -9.47 5.10
CA ARG A 122 -1.41 -8.84 5.79
C ARG A 122 -2.29 -8.00 4.87
N LYS A 123 -1.73 -7.42 3.80
CA LYS A 123 -2.47 -6.64 2.80
C LYS A 123 -3.17 -7.51 1.75
N MET A 124 -2.76 -8.77 1.59
CA MET A 124 -3.39 -9.70 0.64
C MET A 124 -4.81 -10.06 1.08
N GLY A 125 -5.66 -10.41 0.10
CA GLY A 125 -6.99 -10.94 0.38
C GLY A 125 -6.95 -12.34 1.04
N PRO A 126 -8.03 -12.78 1.72
CA PRO A 126 -8.04 -14.04 2.47
C PRO A 126 -7.70 -15.27 1.64
N HIS A 127 -8.09 -15.28 0.35
CA HIS A 127 -7.77 -16.36 -0.59
C HIS A 127 -6.26 -16.46 -0.83
N PHE A 128 -5.63 -15.36 -1.21
CA PHE A 128 -4.19 -15.29 -1.46
C PHE A 128 -3.37 -15.58 -0.21
N GLN A 129 -3.86 -15.19 0.97
CA GLN A 129 -3.22 -15.56 2.24
C GLN A 129 -3.22 -17.07 2.45
N LYS A 130 -4.35 -17.76 2.22
CA LYS A 130 -4.44 -19.23 2.32
C LYS A 130 -3.52 -19.92 1.31
N ASP A 131 -3.47 -19.44 0.07
CA ASP A 131 -2.58 -19.99 -0.96
C ASP A 131 -1.11 -19.81 -0.57
N CYS A 132 -0.76 -18.62 -0.07
CA CYS A 132 0.59 -18.31 0.40
C CYS A 132 1.01 -19.24 1.54
N LEU A 133 0.15 -19.44 2.55
CA LEU A 133 0.40 -20.38 3.65
C LEU A 133 0.51 -21.83 3.16
N SER A 134 -0.32 -22.22 2.20
CA SER A 134 -0.30 -23.57 1.61
C SER A 134 1.01 -23.84 0.85
N ASN A 135 1.52 -22.84 0.13
CA ASN A 135 2.79 -22.94 -0.58
C ASN A 135 3.98 -22.93 0.38
N LEU A 136 3.94 -22.09 1.42
CA LEU A 136 4.93 -22.09 2.51
C LEU A 136 4.99 -23.44 3.23
N GLY A 137 3.84 -24.04 3.55
CA GLY A 137 3.78 -25.37 4.16
C GLY A 137 4.42 -26.46 3.29
N LYS A 138 4.24 -26.38 1.96
CA LYS A 138 4.90 -27.28 1.01
C LYS A 138 6.41 -27.05 0.92
N ILE A 139 6.86 -25.79 0.97
CA ILE A 139 8.29 -25.45 0.94
C ILE A 139 8.98 -25.92 2.23
N VAL A 140 8.37 -25.73 3.40
CA VAL A 140 8.91 -26.23 4.68
C VAL A 140 8.89 -27.76 4.73
N GLY A 141 7.82 -28.38 4.19
CA GLY A 141 7.74 -29.84 4.03
C GLY A 141 8.79 -30.41 3.08
N ALA A 142 9.09 -29.70 1.98
CA ALA A 142 10.15 -30.05 1.03
C ALA A 142 11.55 -29.69 1.54
N GLY A 143 11.65 -28.67 2.40
CA GLY A 143 12.88 -28.12 2.98
C GLY A 143 13.52 -29.00 4.06
N ARG A 144 12.88 -30.10 4.46
CA ARG A 144 13.61 -31.20 5.12
C ARG A 144 14.60 -31.91 4.17
N ASN A 145 14.53 -31.66 2.86
CA ASN A 145 15.35 -32.32 1.83
C ASN A 145 16.13 -31.35 0.92
N THR A 146 16.20 -30.05 1.21
CA THR A 146 16.90 -29.10 0.32
C THR A 146 17.71 -28.06 1.09
N GLU A 147 18.79 -28.50 1.74
CA GLU A 147 20.02 -27.74 1.59
C GLU A 147 20.45 -27.88 0.11
N ASN A 148 20.94 -26.79 -0.51
CA ASN A 148 21.40 -26.70 -1.92
C ASN A 148 20.36 -26.23 -2.95
N PHE A 149 19.89 -24.99 -2.83
CA PHE A 149 19.30 -24.24 -3.96
C PHE A 149 19.81 -22.79 -4.03
N LEU A 150 21.06 -22.58 -3.65
CA LEU A 150 21.79 -21.34 -3.85
C LEU A 150 23.10 -21.64 -4.58
N ASP A 151 23.00 -22.25 -5.77
CA ASP A 151 24.08 -22.27 -6.76
C ASP A 151 23.52 -22.69 -8.12
N LYS A 152 23.15 -21.69 -8.95
CA LYS A 152 23.18 -21.72 -10.43
C LYS A 152 22.59 -20.43 -10.99
N VAL A 153 23.31 -19.33 -10.77
CA VAL A 153 23.32 -18.21 -11.73
C VAL A 153 24.77 -18.08 -12.16
N GLY A 154 25.11 -18.71 -13.29
CA GLY A 154 26.46 -18.67 -13.83
C GLY A 154 26.57 -19.45 -15.13
N ASN A 155 26.73 -18.69 -16.22
CA ASN A 155 27.19 -19.08 -17.56
C ASN A 155 26.28 -19.98 -18.41
N GLU A 156 25.85 -19.45 -19.56
CA GLU A 156 26.44 -19.82 -20.87
C GLU A 156 25.80 -19.01 -22.03
N ARG A 157 26.65 -18.34 -22.82
CA ARG A 157 26.45 -18.13 -24.27
C ARG A 157 27.55 -18.95 -24.96
N PRO A 158 27.32 -19.47 -26.18
CA PRO A 158 27.89 -18.79 -27.36
C PRO A 158 27.05 -18.90 -28.65
N GLY A 159 27.32 -17.98 -29.60
CA GLY A 159 26.96 -18.09 -31.04
C GLY A 159 27.83 -19.14 -31.75
N ASP A 160 27.89 -19.32 -33.08
CA ASP A 160 27.50 -18.55 -34.26
C ASP A 160 27.94 -19.45 -35.46
N LYS A 161 27.23 -19.60 -36.59
CA LYS A 161 27.81 -19.95 -37.93
C LYS A 161 26.93 -19.52 -39.12
N LYS A 162 27.53 -18.70 -40.00
CA LYS A 162 27.11 -18.17 -41.31
C LYS A 162 27.53 -19.06 -42.50
N LYS A 163 26.94 -18.82 -43.70
CA LYS A 163 27.57 -18.46 -45.01
C LYS A 163 26.50 -18.21 -46.10
N GLU A 164 26.37 -16.99 -46.67
CA GLU A 164 26.93 -16.43 -47.96
C GLU A 164 26.15 -16.93 -49.21
N GLU A 165 25.76 -16.17 -50.26
CA GLU A 165 26.27 -14.92 -50.87
C GLU A 165 25.24 -14.27 -51.86
N SER A 166 25.50 -13.02 -52.29
CA SER A 166 24.66 -12.06 -53.08
C SER A 166 24.90 -12.08 -54.63
N PRO A 167 24.31 -11.21 -55.52
CA PRO A 167 24.65 -9.76 -55.63
C PRO A 167 23.56 -8.78 -56.20
N GLY A 168 23.74 -7.46 -56.01
CA GLY A 168 23.31 -6.40 -56.96
C GLY A 168 22.47 -5.21 -56.43
N GLU A 169 23.11 -4.05 -56.19
CA GLU A 169 22.55 -2.69 -55.95
C GLU A 169 22.46 -1.86 -57.27
N PRO A 170 22.01 -0.57 -57.34
CA PRO A 170 21.61 0.40 -56.29
C PRO A 170 20.34 1.28 -56.58
N ALA A 171 19.81 2.00 -55.57
CA ALA A 171 19.62 3.48 -55.57
C ALA A 171 18.65 4.04 -54.49
N LYS A 172 19.23 4.86 -53.59
CA LYS A 172 18.80 6.16 -53.02
C LYS A 172 17.50 6.31 -52.19
N ASN A 173 17.74 6.68 -50.91
CA ASN A 173 17.11 7.73 -50.09
C ASN A 173 15.60 7.68 -49.75
N ALA A 174 15.27 7.41 -48.48
CA ALA A 174 14.76 8.42 -47.52
C ALA A 174 14.19 7.75 -46.26
N ILE A 175 14.63 8.23 -45.10
CA ILE A 175 14.27 7.78 -43.75
C ILE A 175 12.84 8.23 -43.40
N SER A 176 12.00 7.32 -42.90
CA SER A 176 10.82 7.70 -42.08
C SER A 176 10.54 6.65 -41.00
N GLN A 177 10.42 7.11 -39.74
CA GLN A 177 10.16 6.26 -38.57
C GLN A 177 8.68 5.92 -38.39
N PRO A 178 8.32 4.73 -37.87
CA PRO A 178 6.93 4.37 -37.61
C PRO A 178 6.43 4.92 -36.27
N LYS A 179 5.29 5.65 -36.34
CA LYS A 179 4.61 6.30 -35.21
C LYS A 179 3.92 5.30 -34.28
N ALA A 180 4.04 5.54 -32.96
CA ALA A 180 3.40 4.80 -31.89
C ALA A 180 1.85 4.86 -31.90
N LYS A 181 1.21 3.71 -31.66
CA LYS A 181 -0.25 3.58 -31.48
C LYS A 181 -0.71 4.31 -30.20
N ARG A 182 -1.60 5.30 -30.35
CA ARG A 182 -2.22 6.07 -29.24
C ARG A 182 -3.42 5.30 -28.66
N LYS A 183 -3.57 5.34 -27.33
CA LYS A 183 -4.72 4.80 -26.56
C LYS A 183 -6.03 5.52 -26.96
N PRO A 184 -7.19 4.83 -26.96
CA PRO A 184 -8.46 5.44 -27.37
C PRO A 184 -8.93 6.50 -26.37
N GLY A 185 -9.30 7.67 -26.91
CA GLY A 185 -9.67 8.85 -26.14
C GLY A 185 -11.00 8.72 -25.38
N ARG A 186 -11.11 9.47 -24.28
CA ARG A 186 -12.29 9.67 -23.46
C ARG A 186 -13.50 10.07 -24.33
N LYS A 187 -14.55 9.23 -24.38
CA LYS A 187 -15.81 9.56 -25.06
C LYS A 187 -16.32 10.91 -24.54
N LYS A 188 -16.48 11.90 -25.42
CA LYS A 188 -17.14 13.18 -25.10
C LYS A 188 -18.58 12.85 -24.71
N LEU A 189 -18.96 13.19 -23.48
CA LEU A 189 -20.34 13.08 -23.03
C LEU A 189 -21.11 14.30 -23.53
N ASP A 190 -22.24 14.06 -24.18
CA ASP A 190 -23.11 15.11 -24.71
C ASP A 190 -23.77 15.87 -23.56
N LYS A 191 -23.29 17.10 -23.33
CA LYS A 191 -23.74 17.98 -22.23
C LYS A 191 -25.25 18.21 -22.24
N LYS A 192 -25.88 18.23 -23.43
CA LYS A 192 -27.33 18.40 -23.60
C LYS A 192 -28.13 17.21 -23.05
N ALA A 193 -27.69 15.98 -23.34
CA ALA A 193 -28.35 14.77 -22.86
C ALA A 193 -28.23 14.61 -21.33
N LEU A 194 -27.13 15.08 -20.74
CA LEU A 194 -26.96 15.12 -19.28
C LEU A 194 -27.89 16.15 -18.63
N GLN A 195 -28.02 17.32 -19.25
CA GLN A 195 -28.91 18.37 -18.75
C GLN A 195 -30.37 17.91 -18.75
N GLU A 196 -30.82 17.27 -19.83
CA GLU A 196 -32.18 16.73 -19.94
C GLU A 196 -32.48 15.65 -18.89
N LYS A 197 -31.50 14.78 -18.58
CA LYS A 197 -31.61 13.79 -17.49
C LYS A 197 -31.73 14.45 -16.12
N ILE A 198 -30.97 15.51 -15.88
CA ILE A 198 -31.01 16.27 -14.62
C ILE A 198 -32.38 16.96 -14.46
N ASP A 199 -32.90 17.54 -15.53
CA ASP A 199 -34.19 18.25 -15.48
C ASP A 199 -35.37 17.29 -15.31
N LYS A 200 -35.32 16.10 -15.92
CA LYS A 200 -36.29 15.01 -15.65
C LYS A 200 -36.28 14.56 -14.18
N LEU A 201 -35.09 14.44 -13.57
CA LEU A 201 -34.97 14.10 -12.15
C LEU A 201 -35.50 15.20 -11.22
N LYS A 202 -35.30 16.48 -11.56
CA LYS A 202 -35.88 17.61 -10.83
C LYS A 202 -37.41 17.64 -10.90
N MET A 203 -38.00 17.23 -12.03
CA MET A 203 -39.45 17.12 -12.15
C MET A 203 -40.03 16.00 -11.29
N LEU A 204 -39.38 14.82 -11.26
CA LEU A 204 -39.80 13.69 -10.43
C LEU A 204 -39.66 13.98 -8.93
N THR A 205 -38.66 14.74 -8.52
CA THR A 205 -38.45 15.09 -7.11
C THR A 205 -39.41 16.17 -6.61
N ARG A 206 -39.92 17.03 -7.49
CA ARG A 206 -40.97 18.00 -7.15
C ARG A 206 -42.34 17.37 -6.94
N SER A 207 -42.62 16.22 -7.57
CA SER A 207 -43.90 15.53 -7.42
C SER A 207 -43.99 14.64 -6.17
N ILE A 208 -42.90 14.47 -5.42
CA ILE A 208 -42.91 13.75 -4.15
C ILE A 208 -43.25 14.76 -3.05
N ASN A 209 -44.54 14.87 -2.73
CA ASN A 209 -45.00 15.65 -1.58
C ASN A 209 -44.33 15.10 -0.30
N LYS A 210 -43.69 15.99 0.47
CA LYS A 210 -43.07 15.67 1.76
C LYS A 210 -44.13 15.11 2.70
N THR A 211 -44.15 13.80 2.88
CA THR A 211 -44.92 13.15 3.94
C THR A 211 -44.20 13.45 5.26
N THR A 212 -44.60 14.53 5.92
CA THR A 212 -44.25 14.77 7.33
C THR A 212 -45.02 13.76 8.17
N VAL A 213 -44.33 12.74 8.67
CA VAL A 213 -44.80 11.89 9.76
C VAL A 213 -44.77 12.74 11.03
N ARG A 214 -45.94 12.93 11.65
CA ARG A 214 -46.10 13.52 12.98
C ARG A 214 -45.72 12.52 14.06
#